data_AF-A0A383EQ68-F1
#
_entry.id   AF-A0A383EQ68-F1
#
_cell.length_a   1.000
_cell.length_b   1.000
_cell.length_c   1.000
_cell.angle_alpha   90.00
_cell.angle_beta   90.00
_cell.angle_gamma   90.00
#
_symmetry.space_group_name_H-M   'P 1'
#
loop_
_entity.id
_entity.type
_entity.pdbx_description
1 polymer ?
#
loop_
_entity_poly.entity_id
_entity_poly.type
_entity_poly.pdbx_seq_one_letter_code
_entity_poly.pdbx_strand_id
1 'polypeptide(L)'
;MAKRLNRLISLLENDKPAFGTFVSNGYLDEITESVDLGFDFVIIENEHAGMDFQDLRVSLQFLLDRRRIQAGEINEVYPTP
;
A
#
# COMPACT_ATOMS: atom_id res chain seq x y z
N MET A 1 7.10 18.07 10.42
CA MET A 1 7.65 16.87 9.75
C MET A 1 6.49 16.14 9.10
N ALA A 2 6.58 15.79 7.82
CA ALA A 2 5.54 15.03 7.14
C ALA A 2 5.39 13.65 7.80
N LYS A 3 4.16 13.24 8.13
CA LYS A 3 3.89 11.96 8.79
C LYS A 3 3.91 10.85 7.75
N ARG A 4 4.67 9.77 7.98
CA ARG A 4 4.81 8.65 7.03
C ARG A 4 3.49 7.88 6.92
N LEU A 5 3.04 7.67 5.68
CA LEU A 5 1.77 6.99 5.36
C LEU A 5 1.92 5.47 5.30
N ASN A 6 3.11 5.01 4.90
CA ASN A 6 3.41 3.59 4.80
C ASN A 6 3.97 3.11 6.15
N ARG A 7 3.22 2.22 6.82
CA ARG A 7 3.59 1.60 8.09
C ARG A 7 4.95 0.91 8.02
N LEU A 8 5.35 0.37 6.86
CA LEU A 8 6.66 -0.24 6.63
C LEU A 8 7.79 0.72 6.97
N ILE A 9 7.72 1.99 6.55
CA ILE A 9 8.78 2.97 6.81
C ILE A 9 8.98 3.12 8.31
N SER A 10 7.90 3.29 9.07
CA SER A 10 7.99 3.43 10.53
C SER A 10 8.48 2.17 11.22
N LEU A 11 8.13 0.98 10.72
CA LEU A 11 8.65 -0.28 11.27
C LEU A 11 10.16 -0.40 11.02
N LEU A 12 10.61 -0.14 9.80
CA LEU A 12 12.03 -0.18 9.43
C LEU A 12 12.87 0.88 10.16
N GLU A 13 12.38 2.12 10.28
CA GLU A 13 13.05 3.20 11.01
C GLU A 13 13.21 2.93 12.52
N ASN A 14 12.43 1.99 13.07
CA ASN A 14 12.47 1.62 14.48
C ASN A 14 12.99 0.18 14.72
N ASP A 15 13.68 -0.40 13.73
CA ASP A 15 14.23 -1.76 13.80
C ASP A 15 13.19 -2.84 14.19
N LYS A 16 11.93 -2.64 13.76
CA LYS A 16 10.85 -3.59 14.00
C LYS A 16 10.68 -4.52 12.80
N PRO A 17 10.35 -5.81 13.04
CA PRO A 17 9.97 -6.70 11.96
C PRO A 17 8.71 -6.17 11.26
N ALA A 18 8.65 -6.37 9.95
CA ALA A 18 7.48 -6.09 9.12
C ALA A 18 7.15 -7.35 8.32
N PHE A 19 5.87 -7.71 8.29
CA PHE A 19 5.38 -8.89 7.57
C PHE A 19 4.59 -8.42 6.36
N GLY A 20 4.97 -8.92 5.18
CA GLY A 20 4.33 -8.55 3.94
C GLY A 20 4.15 -9.74 3.01
N THR A 21 3.37 -9.50 1.96
CA THR A 21 3.13 -10.47 0.89
C THR A 21 3.52 -9.88 -0.46
N PHE A 22 3.47 -10.73 -1.48
CA PHE A 22 3.80 -10.42 -2.86
C PHE A 22 2.57 -10.67 -3.73
N VAL A 23 2.24 -9.72 -4.60
CA VAL A 23 1.09 -9.82 -5.51
C VAL A 23 1.50 -9.36 -6.90
N SER A 24 0.95 -9.98 -7.92
CA SER A 24 1.12 -9.52 -9.29
C SER A 24 0.40 -8.19 -9.52
N ASN A 25 0.98 -7.29 -10.31
CA ASN A 25 0.31 -6.06 -10.70
C ASN A 25 -1.04 -6.37 -11.36
N GLY A 26 -2.09 -5.64 -10.96
CA GLY A 26 -3.45 -5.82 -11.46
C GLY A 26 -4.29 -6.91 -10.76
N TYR A 27 -3.72 -7.68 -9.83
CA TYR A 27 -4.44 -8.73 -9.11
C TYR A 27 -5.17 -8.15 -7.89
N LEU A 28 -6.30 -7.49 -8.15
CA LEU A 28 -7.03 -6.70 -7.15
C LEU A 28 -7.61 -7.53 -5.99
N ASP A 29 -8.00 -8.77 -6.24
CA ASP A 29 -8.53 -9.66 -5.20
C ASP A 29 -7.45 -9.98 -4.15
N GLU A 30 -6.23 -10.32 -4.60
CA GLU A 30 -5.10 -10.60 -3.71
C GLU A 30 -4.62 -9.35 -2.96
N ILE A 31 -4.65 -8.18 -3.63
CA ILE A 31 -4.38 -6.90 -2.98
C ILE A 31 -5.39 -6.65 -1.85
N THR A 32 -6.68 -6.87 -2.12
CA THR A 32 -7.74 -6.65 -1.12
C THR A 32 -7.59 -7.63 0.04
N GLU A 33 -7.37 -8.92 -0.25
CA GLU A 33 -7.14 -9.94 0.78
C GLU A 33 -5.94 -9.60 1.66
N SER A 34 -4.85 -9.08 1.07
CA SER A 34 -3.67 -8.71 1.85
C SER A 34 -3.93 -7.57 2.86
N VAL A 35 -4.84 -6.65 2.52
CA VAL A 35 -5.29 -5.59 3.42
C VAL A 35 -6.15 -6.16 4.53
N ASP A 36 -7.10 -7.03 4.20
CA ASP A 36 -8.02 -7.66 5.16
C ASP A 36 -7.29 -8.57 6.16
N LEU A 37 -6.24 -9.26 5.71
CA LEU A 37 -5.36 -10.09 6.55
C LEU A 37 -4.39 -9.26 7.43
N GLY A 38 -4.32 -7.95 7.21
CA GLY A 38 -3.56 -7.04 8.07
C GLY A 38 -2.04 -7.08 7.87
N PHE A 39 -1.56 -7.41 6.67
CA PHE A 39 -0.14 -7.30 6.35
C PHE A 39 0.39 -5.87 6.56
N ASP A 40 1.65 -5.73 6.98
CA ASP A 40 2.28 -4.43 7.18
C ASP A 40 2.59 -3.72 5.85
N PHE A 41 2.79 -4.49 4.77
CA PHE A 41 3.04 -4.02 3.41
C PHE A 41 2.74 -5.09 2.36
N VAL A 42 2.68 -4.65 1.11
CA VAL A 42 2.55 -5.49 -0.08
C VAL A 42 3.62 -5.08 -1.10
N ILE A 43 4.26 -6.06 -1.72
CA ILE A 43 5.12 -5.85 -2.89
C ILE A 43 4.28 -6.10 -4.14
N ILE A 44 4.14 -5.08 -4.98
CA ILE A 44 3.51 -5.20 -6.31
C ILE A 44 4.60 -5.58 -7.31
N GLU A 45 4.60 -6.85 -7.72
CA GLU A 45 5.46 -7.41 -8.78
C GLU A 45 5.20 -6.67 -10.09
N ASN A 46 6.25 -6.14 -10.70
CA ASN A 46 6.21 -5.55 -12.04
C ASN A 46 7.32 -6.05 -12.98
N GLU A 47 8.29 -6.81 -12.47
CA GLU A 47 9.46 -7.28 -13.20
C GLU A 47 9.16 -8.49 -14.10
N HIS A 48 8.41 -9.47 -13.59
CA HIS A 48 8.13 -10.74 -14.27
C HIS A 48 6.84 -10.71 -15.09
N ALA A 49 5.82 -10.00 -14.64
CA ALA A 49 4.55 -9.85 -15.36
C ALA A 49 4.56 -8.67 -16.36
N GLY A 50 5.56 -7.80 -16.26
CA GLY A 50 5.64 -6.55 -17.01
C GLY A 50 4.92 -5.41 -16.31
N MET A 51 5.50 -4.22 -16.39
CA MET A 51 4.95 -3.01 -15.77
C MET A 51 3.84 -2.42 -16.64
N ASP A 52 2.62 -2.36 -16.10
CA ASP A 52 1.53 -1.54 -16.61
C ASP A 52 1.15 -0.45 -15.59
N PHE A 53 1.18 0.80 -16.04
CA PHE A 53 0.92 1.95 -15.17
C PHE A 53 -0.55 2.12 -14.81
N GLN A 54 -1.49 1.68 -15.66
CA GLN A 54 -2.92 1.73 -15.33
C GLN A 54 -3.24 0.71 -14.26
N ASP A 55 -2.75 -0.52 -14.40
CA ASP A 55 -2.92 -1.56 -13.40
C ASP A 55 -2.26 -1.18 -12.09
N LEU A 56 -1.04 -0.60 -12.14
CA LEU A 56 -0.36 -0.11 -10.95
C LEU A 56 -1.16 1.01 -10.28
N ARG A 57 -1.68 1.96 -11.06
CA ARG A 57 -2.53 3.05 -10.55
C ARG A 57 -3.76 2.51 -9.83
N VAL A 58 -4.47 1.55 -10.42
CA VAL A 58 -5.67 0.94 -9.81
C VAL A 58 -5.28 0.14 -8.58
N SER A 59 -4.24 -0.69 -8.65
CA SER A 59 -3.72 -1.48 -7.53
C SER A 59 -3.41 -0.62 -6.31
N LEU A 60 -2.74 0.53 -6.50
CA LEU A 60 -2.44 1.47 -5.42
C LEU A 60 -3.70 2.07 -4.78
N GLN A 61 -4.82 2.21 -5.50
CA GLN A 61 -6.07 2.71 -4.92
C GLN A 61 -6.70 1.72 -3.93
N PHE A 62 -6.50 0.41 -4.11
CA PHE A 62 -7.06 -0.63 -3.24
C PHE A 62 -6.30 -0.76 -1.92
N LEU A 63 -5.07 -0.26 -1.84
CA LEU A 63 -4.30 -0.18 -0.59
C LEU A 63 -4.70 1.02 0.30
N LEU A 64 -5.61 1.88 -0.16
CA LEU A 64 -6.01 3.09 0.56
C LEU A 64 -7.36 2.91 1.28
N ASP A 65 -7.34 3.02 2.61
CA ASP A 65 -8.57 3.16 3.40
C ASP A 65 -9.03 4.62 3.44
N ARG A 66 -9.97 4.96 2.55
CA ARG A 66 -10.53 6.32 2.43
C ARG A 66 -11.27 6.79 3.68
N ARG A 67 -11.83 5.89 4.48
CA ARG A 67 -12.55 6.24 5.73
C ARG A 67 -11.54 6.69 6.78
N ARG A 68 -10.44 5.95 6.92
CA ARG A 68 -9.34 6.29 7.83
C ARG A 68 -8.61 7.55 7.39
N ILE A 69 -8.47 7.78 6.08
CA ILE A 69 -7.96 9.05 5.54
C ILE A 69 -8.89 10.20 5.92
N GLN A 70 -10.20 10.05 5.70
CA GLN A 70 -11.19 11.07 6.04
C GLN A 70 -11.24 11.35 7.55
N ALA A 71 -11.07 10.33 8.38
CA ALA A 71 -11.04 10.44 9.83
C ALA A 71 -9.74 11.07 10.38
N GLY A 72 -8.74 11.35 9.53
CA GLY A 72 -7.42 11.81 9.98
C GLY A 72 -6.65 10.76 10.77
N GLU A 73 -6.99 9.49 10.61
CA GLU A 73 -6.19 8.39 11.16
C GLU A 73 -4.92 8.17 10.32
N ILE A 74 -5.02 8.48 9.01
CA ILE A 74 -3.90 8.54 8.07
C ILE A 74 -3.73 10.00 7.64
N ASN A 75 -2.78 10.71 8.25
CA ASN A 75 -2.64 12.17 8.15
C ASN A 75 -1.71 12.64 7.03
N GLU A 76 -2.01 12.30 5.78
CA GLU A 76 -1.72 13.10 4.58
C GLU A 76 -2.01 12.28 3.32
N VAL A 77 -3.06 12.61 2.59
CA VAL A 77 -3.13 12.30 1.16
C VAL A 77 -3.04 13.64 0.47
N TYR A 78 -1.95 13.89 -0.23
CA TYR A 78 -1.88 15.01 -1.15
C TYR A 78 -2.51 14.55 -2.47
N PRO A 79 -3.71 15.02 -2.85
CA PRO A 79 -4.00 15.13 -4.26
C PRO A 79 -3.09 16.25 -4.78
N THR A 80 -2.05 15.90 -5.54
CA THR A 80 -1.56 16.84 -6.55
C THR A 80 -2.45 16.71 -7.78
N PRO A 81 -2.70 17.84 -8.48
CA PRO A 81 -3.87 18.08 -9.34
C PRO A 81 -4.13 17.01 -10.40
#